data_AF-A0A3R9F4I5-F1
#
_entry.id   AF-A0A3R9F4I5-F1
#
_cell.length_a   1.000
_cell.length_b   1.000
_cell.length_c   1.000
_cell.angle_alpha   90.00
_cell.angle_beta   90.00
_cell.angle_gamma   90.00
#
_symmetry.space_group_name_H-M   'P 1'
#
loop_
_entity.id
_entity.type
_entity.pdbx_description
1 polymer ?
#
loop_
_entity_poly.entity_id
_entity_poly.type
_entity_poly.pdbx_seq_one_letter_code
_entity_poly.pdbx_strand_id
1 'polypeptide(L)'
;MSQIRAKTHSLTNLKQILGPKLTGIVLINSSSYDGSQLGPFQGVHLTSKDAQDTALIKDIKKAGARYIAASCHNQAELEIANSVKCDFVTISPVHIASCHPEATPIGWQRFSQLAKLTAMPVFALGGVSADDLTTAQQHGAYGVSGVSNFWQ
;
A
#
# COMPACT_ATOMS: atom_id res chain seq x y z
N MET A 1 -1.74 -7.81 8.46
CA MET A 1 -1.96 -7.75 7.00
C MET A 1 -0.61 -7.66 6.34
N SER A 2 -0.36 -8.46 5.32
CA SER A 2 0.91 -8.43 4.58
C SER A 2 0.66 -8.04 3.13
N GLN A 3 1.67 -7.50 2.47
CA GLN A 3 1.58 -7.12 1.06
C GLN A 3 2.73 -7.74 0.27
N ILE A 4 2.44 -8.18 -0.94
CA ILE A 4 3.42 -8.77 -1.84
C ILE A 4 3.68 -7.80 -2.98
N ARG A 5 4.94 -7.39 -3.12
CA ARG A 5 5.42 -6.55 -4.20
C ARG A 5 6.49 -7.29 -5.01
N ALA A 6 6.05 -8.12 -5.95
CA ALA A 6 6.93 -8.89 -6.83
C ALA A 6 6.88 -8.33 -8.26
N LYS A 7 7.65 -7.27 -8.52
CA LYS A 7 7.62 -6.51 -9.80
C LYS A 7 7.86 -7.35 -11.06
N THR A 8 8.48 -8.52 -10.92
CA THR A 8 8.85 -9.41 -12.02
C THR A 8 7.98 -10.66 -12.13
N HIS A 9 6.94 -10.78 -11.30
CA HIS A 9 6.07 -11.96 -11.26
C HIS A 9 4.61 -11.54 -11.45
N SER A 10 3.91 -12.23 -12.35
CA SER A 10 2.46 -12.06 -12.56
C SER A 10 1.66 -12.65 -11.41
N LEU A 11 0.41 -12.21 -11.26
CA LEU A 11 -0.54 -12.75 -10.30
C LEU A 11 -0.71 -14.26 -10.50
N THR A 12 -0.88 -14.72 -11.75
CA THR A 12 -0.97 -16.16 -12.05
C THR A 12 0.21 -16.95 -11.48
N ASN A 13 1.43 -16.43 -11.64
CA ASN A 13 2.62 -17.07 -11.08
C ASN A 13 2.64 -17.02 -9.54
N LEU A 14 2.30 -15.87 -8.93
CA LEU A 14 2.26 -15.70 -7.48
C LEU A 14 1.27 -16.65 -6.79
N LYS A 15 0.13 -16.93 -7.43
CA LYS A 15 -0.85 -17.91 -6.91
C LYS A 15 -0.26 -19.30 -6.79
N GLN A 16 0.51 -19.74 -7.78
CA GLN A 16 1.13 -21.07 -7.78
C GLN A 16 2.17 -21.19 -6.67
N ILE A 17 2.99 -20.15 -6.45
CA ILE A 17 4.09 -20.19 -5.48
C ILE A 17 3.60 -20.03 -4.04
N LEU A 18 2.66 -19.11 -3.81
CA LEU A 18 2.31 -18.64 -2.46
C LEU A 18 0.90 -19.04 -2.03
N GLY A 19 0.00 -19.28 -2.97
CA GLY A 19 -1.41 -19.55 -2.69
C GLY A 19 -1.64 -20.64 -1.63
N PRO A 20 -1.00 -21.82 -1.74
CA PRO A 20 -1.14 -22.89 -0.75
C PRO A 20 -0.62 -22.55 0.66
N LYS A 21 0.15 -21.46 0.81
CA LYS A 21 0.82 -21.08 2.06
C LYS A 21 0.15 -19.88 2.76
N LEU A 22 -0.88 -19.28 2.17
CA LEU A 22 -1.51 -18.08 2.72
C LEU A 22 -2.41 -18.42 3.92
N THR A 23 -2.15 -17.79 5.06
CA THR A 23 -2.93 -17.98 6.31
C THR A 23 -3.57 -16.69 6.83
N GLY A 24 -3.46 -15.57 6.09
CA GLY A 24 -3.98 -14.28 6.50
C GLY A 24 -4.34 -13.38 5.32
N ILE A 25 -4.68 -12.12 5.61
CA ILE A 25 -4.99 -11.12 4.59
C ILE A 25 -3.69 -10.70 3.88
N VAL A 26 -3.60 -11.07 2.61
CA VAL A 26 -2.48 -10.73 1.73
C VAL A 26 -2.99 -9.98 0.51
N LEU A 27 -2.40 -8.82 0.28
CA LEU A 27 -2.66 -7.99 -0.89
C LEU A 27 -1.50 -8.13 -1.87
N ILE A 28 -1.79 -8.11 -3.16
CA ILE A 28 -0.75 -8.02 -4.21
C ILE A 28 -0.58 -6.56 -4.63
N ASN A 29 0.61 -6.19 -5.08
CA ASN A 29 0.78 -4.91 -5.75
C ASN A 29 0.11 -4.92 -7.13
N SER A 30 -0.50 -3.81 -7.53
CA SER A 30 -1.15 -3.67 -8.84
C SER A 30 -0.20 -3.93 -10.01
N SER A 31 1.12 -3.71 -9.84
CA SER A 31 2.11 -4.05 -10.86
C SER A 31 2.14 -5.54 -11.24
N SER A 32 1.65 -6.41 -10.35
CA SER A 32 1.58 -7.86 -10.58
C SER A 32 0.22 -8.32 -11.09
N TYR A 33 -0.81 -7.46 -11.13
CA TYR A 33 -2.14 -7.83 -11.58
C TYR A 33 -2.17 -8.04 -13.10
N ASP A 34 -2.65 -9.20 -13.54
CA ASP A 34 -2.65 -9.64 -14.94
C ASP A 34 -4.06 -9.81 -15.54
N GLY A 35 -5.09 -9.32 -14.84
CA GLY A 35 -6.50 -9.47 -15.24
C GLY A 35 -7.15 -10.80 -14.84
N SER A 36 -6.39 -11.73 -14.25
CA SER A 36 -6.96 -12.97 -13.72
C SER A 36 -7.73 -12.74 -12.42
N GLN A 37 -8.59 -13.70 -12.05
CA GLN A 37 -9.28 -13.71 -10.75
C GLN A 37 -8.29 -13.48 -9.61
N LEU A 38 -8.65 -12.81 -8.52
CA LEU A 38 -7.66 -12.42 -7.51
C LEU A 38 -7.28 -13.55 -6.55
N GLY A 39 -8.24 -14.43 -6.24
CA GLY A 39 -8.07 -15.51 -5.28
C GLY A 39 -6.80 -16.36 -5.56
N PRO A 40 -6.01 -16.69 -4.52
CA PRO A 40 -6.36 -16.65 -3.10
C PRO A 40 -5.94 -15.36 -2.37
N PHE A 41 -5.53 -14.30 -3.08
CA PHE A 41 -5.26 -13.01 -2.44
C PHE A 41 -6.56 -12.27 -2.14
N GLN A 42 -6.58 -11.44 -1.09
CA GLN A 42 -7.80 -10.77 -0.62
C GLN A 42 -7.96 -9.36 -1.19
N GLY A 43 -6.91 -8.80 -1.78
CA GLY A 43 -6.97 -7.43 -2.28
C GLY A 43 -5.77 -7.02 -3.12
N VAL A 44 -5.82 -5.78 -3.57
CA VAL A 44 -4.76 -5.15 -4.35
C VAL A 44 -4.32 -3.85 -3.66
N HIS A 45 -3.02 -3.63 -3.59
CA HIS A 45 -2.42 -2.35 -3.26
C HIS A 45 -1.98 -1.66 -4.55
N LEU A 46 -2.68 -0.59 -4.91
CA LEU A 46 -2.46 0.22 -6.10
C LEU A 46 -1.20 1.06 -5.95
N THR A 47 -0.39 1.13 -7.01
CA THR A 47 0.61 2.20 -7.12
C THR A 47 -0.08 3.57 -7.22
N SER A 48 0.63 4.67 -6.92
CA SER A 48 0.07 6.03 -7.05
C SER A 48 -0.40 6.34 -8.48
N LYS A 49 0.26 5.76 -9.48
CA LYS A 49 -0.15 5.83 -10.89
C LYS A 49 -1.44 5.05 -11.14
N ASP A 50 -1.49 3.80 -10.71
CA ASP A 50 -2.62 2.90 -10.99
C ASP A 50 -3.90 3.31 -10.24
N ALA A 51 -3.77 4.06 -9.14
CA ALA A 51 -4.91 4.62 -8.40
C ALA A 51 -5.77 5.58 -9.24
N GLN A 52 -5.24 6.11 -10.35
CA GLN A 52 -5.97 6.99 -11.27
C GLN A 52 -6.73 6.21 -12.36
N ASP A 53 -6.44 4.92 -12.53
CA ASP A 53 -7.05 4.11 -13.58
C ASP A 53 -8.37 3.49 -13.09
N THR A 54 -9.47 4.19 -13.38
CA THR A 54 -10.83 3.73 -13.01
C THR A 54 -11.23 2.41 -13.67
N ALA A 55 -10.72 2.12 -14.87
CA ALA A 55 -11.02 0.89 -15.58
C ALA A 55 -10.32 -0.30 -14.91
N LEU A 56 -9.04 -0.14 -14.57
CA LEU A 56 -8.26 -1.11 -13.80
C LEU A 56 -8.90 -1.37 -12.44
N ILE A 57 -9.28 -0.33 -11.70
CA ILE A 57 -9.94 -0.49 -10.38
C ILE A 57 -11.25 -1.27 -10.50
N LYS A 58 -12.05 -0.98 -11.53
CA LYS A 58 -13.29 -1.71 -11.80
C LYS A 58 -13.01 -3.18 -12.13
N ASP A 59 -11.97 -3.45 -12.90
CA ASP A 59 -11.57 -4.81 -13.26
C ASP A 59 -11.09 -5.60 -12.03
N ILE A 60 -10.22 -5.01 -11.21
CA ILE A 60 -9.74 -5.59 -9.95
C ILE A 60 -10.90 -5.96 -9.01
N LYS A 61 -11.91 -5.08 -8.88
CA LYS A 61 -13.11 -5.36 -8.08
C LYS A 61 -13.89 -6.55 -8.63
N LYS A 62 -14.06 -6.64 -9.96
CA LYS A 62 -14.72 -7.78 -10.62
C LYS A 62 -13.93 -9.09 -10.47
N ALA A 63 -12.60 -9.00 -10.41
CA ALA A 63 -11.73 -10.15 -10.15
C ALA A 63 -11.81 -10.65 -8.68
N GLY A 64 -12.63 -10.03 -7.83
CA GLY A 64 -12.89 -10.50 -6.46
C GLY A 64 -12.05 -9.82 -5.38
N ALA A 65 -11.46 -8.65 -5.67
CA ALA A 65 -10.79 -7.87 -4.63
C ALA A 65 -11.76 -7.43 -3.54
N ARG A 66 -11.47 -7.84 -2.30
CA ARG A 66 -12.19 -7.41 -1.10
C ARG A 66 -11.59 -6.14 -0.48
N TYR A 67 -10.28 -5.95 -0.66
CA TYR A 67 -9.55 -4.78 -0.17
C TYR A 67 -8.82 -4.07 -1.32
N ILE A 68 -8.94 -2.75 -1.35
CA ILE A 68 -8.22 -1.85 -2.24
C ILE A 68 -7.43 -0.85 -1.38
N ALA A 69 -6.11 -0.91 -1.47
CA ALA A 69 -5.22 0.07 -0.84
C ALA A 69 -4.50 0.90 -1.90
N ALA A 70 -3.91 2.02 -1.52
CA ALA A 70 -3.09 2.82 -2.44
C ALA A 70 -1.82 3.37 -1.77
N SER A 71 -0.75 3.46 -2.56
CA SER A 71 0.47 4.18 -2.21
C SER A 71 0.28 5.66 -2.55
N CYS A 72 0.50 6.54 -1.57
CA CYS A 72 0.35 7.98 -1.73
C CYS A 72 1.60 8.72 -1.22
N HIS A 73 1.92 9.83 -1.86
CA HIS A 73 3.12 10.63 -1.60
C HIS A 73 2.81 12.13 -1.48
N ASN A 74 1.62 12.56 -1.90
CA ASN A 74 1.20 13.96 -1.90
C ASN A 74 -0.33 14.09 -1.77
N GLN A 75 -0.81 15.33 -1.66
CA GLN A 75 -2.23 15.64 -1.48
C GLN A 75 -3.10 15.18 -2.65
N ALA A 76 -2.68 15.39 -3.90
CA ALA A 76 -3.48 15.01 -5.07
C ALA A 76 -3.72 13.50 -5.11
N GLU A 77 -2.70 12.71 -4.78
CA GLU A 77 -2.84 11.25 -4.69
C GLU A 77 -3.79 10.80 -3.57
N LEU A 78 -3.85 11.54 -2.46
CA LEU A 78 -4.81 11.27 -1.38
C LEU A 78 -6.24 11.62 -1.77
N GLU A 79 -6.44 12.71 -2.51
CA GLU A 79 -7.76 13.07 -3.06
C GLU A 79 -8.29 11.98 -3.99
N ILE A 80 -7.41 11.42 -4.82
CA ILE A 80 -7.73 10.27 -5.67
C ILE A 80 -8.10 9.05 -4.80
N ALA A 81 -7.27 8.69 -3.81
CA ALA A 81 -7.56 7.55 -2.93
C ALA A 81 -8.88 7.70 -2.15
N ASN A 82 -9.21 8.90 -1.70
CA ASN A 82 -10.49 9.24 -1.11
C ASN A 82 -11.64 9.02 -2.09
N SER A 83 -11.50 9.47 -3.35
CA SER A 83 -12.53 9.32 -4.38
C SER A 83 -12.79 7.84 -4.75
N VAL A 84 -11.72 7.03 -4.77
CA VAL A 84 -11.75 5.58 -5.04
C VAL A 84 -12.35 4.81 -3.86
N LYS A 85 -12.41 5.43 -2.67
CA LYS A 85 -12.77 4.82 -1.39
C LYS A 85 -11.86 3.64 -1.06
N CYS A 86 -10.54 3.87 -1.13
CA CYS A 86 -9.57 2.89 -0.65
C CYS A 86 -9.84 2.52 0.81
N ASP A 87 -9.67 1.25 1.16
CA ASP A 87 -9.84 0.74 2.52
C ASP A 87 -8.78 1.28 3.47
N PHE A 88 -7.57 1.52 2.95
CA PHE A 88 -6.49 2.25 3.64
C PHE A 88 -5.48 2.77 2.62
N VAL A 89 -4.59 3.65 3.08
CA VAL A 89 -3.47 4.15 2.27
C VAL A 89 -2.15 4.04 3.03
N THR A 90 -1.04 4.02 2.30
CA THR A 90 0.28 4.28 2.87
C THR A 90 0.77 5.64 2.42
N ILE A 91 1.30 6.43 3.35
CA ILE A 91 2.03 7.68 3.03
C ILE A 91 3.53 7.44 3.22
N SER A 92 4.30 7.75 2.18
CA SER A 92 5.74 7.48 2.14
C SER A 92 6.50 8.40 1.18
N PRO A 93 7.84 8.45 1.26
CA PRO A 93 8.67 7.96 2.37
C PRO A 93 8.67 8.96 3.55
N VAL A 94 8.44 8.47 4.77
CA VAL A 94 8.52 9.32 5.98
C VAL A 94 9.95 9.77 6.24
N HIS A 95 10.89 8.83 6.23
CA HIS A 95 12.34 9.07 6.35
C HIS A 95 13.07 8.50 5.15
N ILE A 96 14.35 8.85 4.99
CA ILE A 96 15.22 8.27 3.95
C ILE A 96 15.25 6.76 4.15
N ALA A 97 14.87 6.01 3.12
CA ALA A 97 14.92 4.56 3.14
C ALA A 97 16.19 4.07 2.43
N SER A 98 16.85 3.07 3.00
CA SER A 98 18.09 2.48 2.45
C SER A 98 17.93 1.95 1.02
N CYS A 99 16.71 1.55 0.64
CA CYS A 99 16.40 1.03 -0.69
C CYS A 99 16.18 2.11 -1.76
N HIS A 100 15.97 3.37 -1.36
CA HIS A 100 15.73 4.51 -2.25
C HIS A 100 16.34 5.79 -1.64
N PRO A 101 17.68 5.89 -1.57
CA PRO A 101 18.36 7.03 -0.94
C PRO A 101 18.10 8.37 -1.66
N GLU A 102 17.78 8.32 -2.95
CA GLU A 102 17.45 9.50 -3.77
C GLU A 102 16.06 10.10 -3.47
N ALA A 103 15.21 9.37 -2.74
CA ALA A 103 13.85 9.84 -2.46
C ALA A 103 13.88 10.93 -1.37
N THR A 104 13.27 12.08 -1.65
CA THR A 104 13.13 13.15 -0.66
C THR A 104 12.13 12.72 0.44
N PRO A 105 12.56 12.57 1.69
CA PRO A 105 11.65 12.22 2.77
C PRO A 105 10.69 13.38 3.05
N ILE A 106 9.45 13.06 3.41
CA ILE A 106 8.46 14.10 3.76
C ILE A 106 8.58 14.53 5.22
N GLY A 107 9.09 13.65 6.09
CA GLY A 107 9.15 13.86 7.53
C GLY A 107 7.77 13.86 8.21
N TRP A 108 7.78 13.77 9.54
CA TRP A 108 6.57 13.63 10.35
C TRP A 108 5.62 14.83 10.27
N GLN A 109 6.15 16.05 10.16
CA GLN A 109 5.32 17.25 10.05
C GLN A 109 4.49 17.25 8.78
N ARG A 110 5.10 16.98 7.62
CA ARG A 110 4.36 16.88 6.35
C ARG A 110 3.46 15.65 6.32
N PHE A 111 3.91 14.52 6.88
CA PHE A 111 3.07 13.35 7.06
C PHE A 111 1.78 13.69 7.78
N SER A 112 1.84 14.42 8.91
CA SER A 112 0.65 14.79 9.68
C SER A 112 -0.29 15.71 8.91
N GLN A 113 0.25 16.65 8.12
CA GLN A 113 -0.57 17.49 7.24
C GLN A 113 -1.32 16.65 6.22
N LEU A 114 -0.67 15.66 5.61
CA LEU A 114 -1.27 14.77 4.62
C LEU A 114 -2.27 13.79 5.26
N ALA A 115 -1.95 13.21 6.41
CA ALA A 115 -2.83 12.29 7.14
C ALA A 115 -4.19 12.92 7.46
N LYS A 116 -4.22 14.21 7.79
CA LYS A 116 -5.48 14.96 8.03
C LYS A 116 -6.39 15.06 6.80
N LEU A 117 -5.87 14.82 5.60
CA LEU A 117 -6.64 14.86 4.35
C LEU A 117 -7.26 13.50 4.01
N THR A 118 -6.95 12.45 4.77
CA THR A 118 -7.40 11.08 4.48
C THR A 118 -8.79 10.82 5.08
N ALA A 119 -9.64 10.13 4.32
CA ALA A 119 -10.95 9.66 4.78
C ALA A 119 -10.93 8.19 5.25
N MET A 120 -9.75 7.57 5.28
CA MET A 120 -9.52 6.16 5.60
C MET A 120 -8.26 6.02 6.47
N PRO A 121 -8.05 4.87 7.15
CA PRO A 121 -6.82 4.62 7.88
C PRO A 121 -5.56 4.82 7.02
N VAL A 122 -4.56 5.46 7.61
CA VAL A 122 -3.27 5.73 6.97
C VAL A 122 -2.12 5.05 7.71
N PHE A 123 -1.24 4.40 6.96
CA PHE A 123 -0.07 3.74 7.49
C PHE A 123 1.21 4.49 7.07
N ALA A 124 2.07 4.76 8.04
CA ALA A 124 3.40 5.35 7.79
C ALA A 124 4.32 4.31 7.14
N LEU A 125 5.00 4.69 6.06
CA LEU A 125 5.92 3.81 5.33
C LEU A 125 7.16 4.58 4.87
N GLY A 126 8.30 3.89 4.80
CA GLY A 126 9.58 4.42 4.31
C GLY A 126 10.43 4.98 5.44
N GLY A 127 11.49 4.22 5.78
CA GLY A 127 12.44 4.57 6.84
C GLY A 127 11.87 4.53 8.27
N VAL A 128 10.76 3.82 8.49
CA VAL A 128 10.14 3.61 9.81
C VAL A 128 10.26 2.16 10.28
N SER A 129 10.23 1.93 11.60
CA SER A 129 10.21 0.62 12.24
C SER A 129 8.97 0.42 13.12
N ALA A 130 8.85 -0.75 13.76
CA ALA A 130 7.81 -1.00 14.75
C ALA A 130 7.90 -0.05 15.96
N ASP A 131 9.11 0.42 16.30
CA ASP A 131 9.35 1.33 17.44
C ASP A 131 8.80 2.73 17.17
N ASP A 132 8.59 3.10 15.90
CA ASP A 132 7.99 4.37 15.51
C ASP A 132 6.47 4.41 15.69
N LEU A 133 5.82 3.32 16.12
CA LEU A 133 4.36 3.24 16.18
C LEU A 133 3.73 4.38 16.98
N THR A 134 4.25 4.67 18.18
CA THR A 134 3.74 5.76 19.03
C THR A 134 3.88 7.11 18.33
N THR A 135 5.04 7.37 17.72
CA THR A 135 5.30 8.61 16.97
C THR A 135 4.38 8.73 15.76
N ALA A 136 4.16 7.64 15.04
CA ALA A 136 3.28 7.60 13.87
C ALA A 136 1.84 7.94 14.27
N GLN A 137 1.34 7.35 15.37
CA GLN A 137 0.01 7.62 15.89
C GLN A 137 -0.16 9.09 16.34
N GLN A 138 0.85 9.67 16.99
CA GLN A 138 0.84 11.10 17.33
C GLN A 138 0.73 12.02 16.10
N HIS A 139 1.23 11.57 14.95
CA HIS A 139 1.15 12.30 13.68
C HIS A 139 -0.08 11.91 12.84
N GLY A 140 -1.00 11.10 13.35
CA GLY A 140 -2.26 10.75 12.70
C GLY A 140 -2.23 9.46 11.90
N ALA A 141 -1.17 8.64 12.02
CA ALA A 141 -1.17 7.30 11.45
C ALA A 141 -2.04 6.34 12.26
N TYR A 142 -2.71 5.42 11.58
CA TYR A 142 -3.30 4.25 12.20
C TYR A 142 -2.21 3.25 12.65
N GLY A 143 -1.13 3.14 11.89
CA GLY A 143 0.02 2.29 12.21
C GLY A 143 1.22 2.52 11.30
N VAL A 144 2.20 1.62 11.41
CA VAL A 144 3.42 1.60 10.58
C VAL A 144 3.41 0.41 9.62
N SER A 145 4.07 0.57 8.49
CA SER A 145 4.30 -0.45 7.48
C SER A 145 5.77 -0.43 7.08
N GLY A 146 6.34 -1.57 6.75
CA GLY A 146 7.72 -1.63 6.30
C GLY A 146 7.99 -2.76 5.31
N VAL A 147 9.19 -2.69 4.72
CA VAL A 147 9.67 -3.65 3.73
C VAL A 147 10.88 -4.38 4.32
N SER A 148 12.07 -3.76 4.35
CA SER A 148 13.30 -4.44 4.78
C SER A 148 13.35 -4.79 6.27
N ASN A 149 12.81 -3.94 7.14
CA ASN A 149 12.98 -4.08 8.60
C ASN A 149 11.91 -4.96 9.27
N PHE A 150 11.04 -5.61 8.48
CA PHE A 150 9.90 -6.40 8.97
C PHE A 150 9.93 -7.86 8.52
N TRP A 151 10.94 -8.26 7.75
CA TRP A 151 11.23 -9.66 7.45
C TRP A 151 12.52 -10.03 8.19
N GLN A 152 12.40 -10.78 9.28
CA GLN A 152 13.50 -11.55 9.86
C GLN A 152 13.22 -13.04 9.60
#